data_AF-R7HET1-F1
#
_entry.id   AF-R7HET1-F1
#
_cell.length_a   1.000
_cell.length_b   1.000
_cell.length_c   1.000
_cell.angle_alpha   90.00
_cell.angle_beta   90.00
_cell.angle_gamma   90.00
#
_symmetry.space_group_name_H-M   'P 1'
#
loop_
_entity.id
_entity.type
_entity.pdbx_description
1 polymer ?
#
loop_
_entity_poly.entity_id
_entity_poly.type
_entity_poly.pdbx_seq_one_letter_code
_entity_poly.pdbx_strand_id
1 'polypeptide(L)'
;MKRVLIVCLIVFMVLSVVLYFYDMYMFSVMRKNKKNKKNKEKYLFSVRYLMAKFKLSKELLIQNKMAFIYSLIDAFIITIVFMIIELINLPFYIQILIGFALLFGLIYAIYELLGRYLERKENNERV
;
A
#
# COMPACT_ATOMS: atom_id res chain seq x y z
N MET A 1 -8.76 13.71 -22.12
CA MET A 1 -8.60 14.07 -20.68
C MET A 1 -9.79 13.66 -19.82
N LYS A 2 -10.99 14.26 -19.95
CA LYS A 2 -12.16 13.90 -19.08
C LYS A 2 -12.50 12.40 -19.06
N ARG A 3 -12.50 11.74 -20.23
CA ARG A 3 -12.75 10.28 -20.32
C ARG A 3 -11.69 9.45 -19.60
N VAL A 4 -10.41 9.80 -19.76
CA VAL A 4 -9.28 9.12 -19.10
C VAL A 4 -9.38 9.24 -17.58
N LEU A 5 -9.73 10.42 -17.07
CA LEU A 5 -9.93 10.64 -15.64
C LEU A 5 -11.08 9.79 -15.08
N ILE A 6 -12.21 9.70 -15.79
CA ILE A 6 -13.34 8.87 -15.38
C ILE A 6 -12.94 7.39 -15.34
N VAL A 7 -12.25 6.91 -16.37
CA VAL A 7 -11.75 5.52 -16.41
C VAL A 7 -10.78 5.26 -15.26
N CYS A 8 -9.83 6.15 -15.00
CA CYS A 8 -8.90 6.02 -13.87
C CYS A 8 -9.63 6.00 -12.53
N LEU A 9 -10.69 6.80 -12.36
CA LEU A 9 -11.48 6.82 -11.14
C LEU A 9 -12.23 5.50 -10.94
N ILE A 10 -12.83 4.94 -11.99
CA ILE A 10 -13.49 3.63 -11.94
C ILE A 10 -12.46 2.53 -11.61
N VAL A 11 -11.31 2.54 -12.28
CA VAL A 11 -10.21 1.59 -12.02
C VAL A 11 -9.74 1.69 -10.58
N PHE A 12 -9.57 2.90 -10.04
CA PHE A 12 -9.23 3.11 -8.63
C PHE A 12 -10.26 2.54 -7.68
N MET A 13 -11.56 2.78 -7.94
CA MET A 13 -12.64 2.23 -7.11
C MET A 13 -12.64 0.70 -7.14
N VAL A 14 -12.50 0.09 -8.31
CA VAL A 14 -12.46 -1.37 -8.43
C VAL A 14 -11.22 -1.95 -7.74
N LEU A 15 -10.04 -1.38 -7.98
CA LEU A 15 -8.79 -1.83 -7.37
C LEU A 15 -8.80 -1.69 -5.85
N SER A 16 -9.31 -0.58 -5.31
CA SER A 16 -9.38 -0.37 -3.87
C SER A 16 -10.26 -1.42 -3.18
N VAL A 17 -11.39 -1.80 -3.79
CA VAL A 17 -12.25 -2.86 -3.26
C VAL A 17 -11.57 -4.23 -3.33
N VAL A 18 -10.95 -4.58 -4.47
CA VAL A 18 -10.27 -5.87 -4.64
C VAL A 18 -9.10 -6.01 -3.68
N LEU A 19 -8.25 -4.98 -3.59
CA LEU A 19 -7.11 -4.96 -2.67
C LEU A 19 -7.54 -4.96 -1.21
N TYR A 20 -8.65 -4.29 -0.87
CA TYR A 20 -9.20 -4.32 0.48
C TYR A 20 -9.54 -5.74 0.93
N PHE A 21 -10.23 -6.52 0.08
CA PHE A 21 -10.54 -7.91 0.40
C PHE A 21 -9.27 -8.77 0.50
N TYR A 22 -8.29 -8.53 -0.37
CA TYR A 22 -7.00 -9.21 -0.32
C TYR A 22 -6.24 -8.93 0.99
N ASP A 23 -6.08 -7.67 1.37
CA ASP A 23 -5.38 -7.26 2.59
C ASP A 23 -6.09 -7.73 3.84
N MET A 24 -7.43 -7.65 3.85
CA MET A 24 -8.25 -8.14 4.96
C MET A 24 -8.11 -9.66 5.14
N TYR A 25 -8.10 -10.42 4.04
CA TYR A 25 -7.82 -11.86 4.07
C TYR A 25 -6.41 -12.13 4.62
N MET A 26 -5.40 -11.47 4.08
CA MET A 26 -4.00 -11.61 4.50
C MET A 26 -3.82 -11.26 5.99
N PHE A 27 -4.50 -10.23 6.50
CA PHE A 27 -4.46 -9.85 7.91
C PHE A 27 -5.15 -10.87 8.81
N SER A 28 -6.22 -11.51 8.33
CA SER A 28 -6.84 -12.64 9.03
C SER A 28 -5.86 -13.81 9.17
N VAL A 29 -5.13 -14.14 8.10
CA VAL A 29 -4.09 -15.19 8.11
C VAL A 29 -2.95 -14.84 9.07
N MET A 30 -2.45 -13.60 9.02
CA MET A 30 -1.38 -13.13 9.91
C MET A 30 -1.77 -13.18 11.39
N ARG A 31 -3.01 -12.81 11.71
CA ARG A 31 -3.53 -12.88 13.09
C ARG A 31 -3.65 -14.32 13.59
N LYS A 32 -4.06 -15.26 12.74
CA LYS A 32 -4.15 -16.69 13.09
C LYS A 32 -2.78 -17.32 13.32
N ASN A 33 -1.77 -16.95 12.54
CA ASN A 33 -0.40 -17.46 12.67
C ASN A 33 0.31 -17.03 13.98
N LYS A 34 -0.21 -16.00 14.68
CA LYS A 34 0.27 -15.62 16.03
C LYS A 34 0.26 -16.77 17.04
N LYS A 35 -0.62 -17.77 16.84
CA LYS A 35 -0.74 -18.93 17.74
C LYS A 35 0.28 -20.05 17.48
N ASN A 36 0.88 -20.12 16.28
CA ASN A 36 1.78 -21.21 15.90
C ASN A 36 3.21 -20.67 15.67
N LYS A 37 4.02 -20.71 16.74
CA LYS A 37 5.40 -20.16 16.87
C LYS A 37 6.46 -20.72 15.90
N LYS A 38 6.09 -21.64 14.98
CA LYS A 38 7.05 -22.43 14.17
C LYS A 38 7.27 -21.92 12.74
N ASN A 39 6.42 -21.05 12.19
CA ASN A 39 6.57 -20.56 10.81
C ASN A 39 7.02 -19.10 10.77
N LYS A 40 8.05 -18.80 9.97
CA LYS A 40 8.48 -17.42 9.64
C LYS A 40 7.25 -16.59 9.30
N GLU A 41 6.98 -15.53 10.07
CA GLU A 41 5.81 -14.69 9.90
C GLU A 41 5.85 -14.04 8.50
N LYS A 42 5.00 -14.51 7.57
CA LYS A 42 4.86 -13.93 6.22
C LYS A 42 4.01 -12.68 6.31
N TYR A 43 4.66 -11.54 6.49
CA TYR A 43 4.03 -10.22 6.48
C TYR A 43 4.03 -9.59 5.08
N LEU A 44 3.04 -8.74 4.80
CA LEU A 44 2.98 -7.91 3.61
C LEU A 44 4.21 -7.00 3.58
N PHE A 45 4.67 -6.65 2.37
CA PHE A 45 5.83 -5.76 2.21
C PHE A 45 5.66 -4.46 3.00
N SER A 46 4.48 -3.84 2.90
CA SER A 46 4.06 -2.63 3.60
C SER A 46 4.25 -2.74 5.11
N VAL A 47 3.76 -3.83 5.71
CA VAL A 47 3.88 -4.08 7.14
C VAL A 47 5.34 -4.31 7.54
N ARG A 48 6.09 -5.12 6.76
CA ARG A 48 7.52 -5.36 7.02
C ARG A 48 8.35 -4.08 6.96
N TYR A 49 8.09 -3.24 5.97
CA TYR A 49 8.77 -1.97 5.78
C TYR A 49 8.52 -1.04 6.98
N LEU A 50 7.26 -0.88 7.39
CA LEU A 50 6.88 -0.04 8.52
C LEU A 50 7.45 -0.56 9.86
N MET A 51 7.41 -1.87 10.08
CA MET A 51 8.04 -2.49 11.26
C MET A 51 9.56 -2.27 11.29
N ALA A 52 10.24 -2.48 10.15
CA ALA A 52 11.70 -2.41 10.10
C ALA A 52 12.21 -0.97 10.21
N LYS A 53 11.57 -0.01 9.52
CA LYS A 53 12.05 1.37 9.44
C LYS A 53 11.60 2.23 10.64
N PHE A 54 10.34 2.09 11.06
CA PHE A 54 9.73 2.93 12.11
C PHE A 54 9.57 2.21 13.46
N LYS A 55 9.97 0.93 13.56
CA LYS A 55 9.88 0.12 14.79
C LYS A 55 8.45 0.03 15.37
N LEU A 56 7.43 0.21 14.52
CA LEU A 56 6.02 0.16 14.91
C LEU A 56 5.61 -1.27 15.28
N SER A 57 4.73 -1.41 16.28
CA SER A 57 4.23 -2.71 16.73
C SER A 57 3.33 -3.38 15.69
N LYS A 58 3.40 -4.71 15.59
CA LYS A 58 2.57 -5.47 14.64
C LYS A 58 1.08 -5.37 14.97
N GLU A 59 0.73 -5.25 16.24
CA GLU A 59 -0.64 -5.05 16.71
C GLU A 59 -1.24 -3.74 16.20
N LEU A 60 -0.41 -2.69 16.04
CA LEU A 60 -0.82 -1.42 15.45
C LEU A 60 -1.02 -1.54 13.94
N LEU A 61 -0.11 -2.26 13.27
CA LEU A 61 -0.08 -2.36 11.81
C LEU A 61 -1.08 -3.36 11.22
N ILE A 62 -1.49 -4.39 11.98
CA ILE A 62 -2.38 -5.48 11.52
C ILE A 62 -3.79 -5.30 12.09
N GLN A 63 -4.32 -4.08 12.00
CA GLN A 63 -5.70 -3.75 12.35
C GLN A 63 -6.57 -3.69 11.10
N ASN A 64 -7.87 -3.95 11.24
CA ASN A 64 -8.82 -3.86 10.11
C ASN A 64 -8.80 -2.45 9.47
N LYS A 65 -8.62 -1.40 10.27
CA LYS A 65 -8.47 -0.02 9.78
C LYS A 65 -7.23 0.15 8.90
N MET A 66 -6.14 -0.53 9.25
CA MET A 66 -4.90 -0.47 8.48
C MET A 66 -5.02 -1.21 7.14
N ALA A 67 -5.76 -2.33 7.08
CA ALA A 67 -6.04 -3.01 5.81
C ALA A 67 -6.74 -2.07 4.81
N PHE A 68 -7.71 -1.28 5.29
CA PHE A 68 -8.34 -0.26 4.47
C PHE A 68 -7.34 0.81 3.98
N ILE A 69 -6.50 1.33 4.87
CA ILE A 69 -5.49 2.34 4.50
C ILE A 69 -4.50 1.79 3.46
N TYR A 70 -3.98 0.56 3.65
CA TYR A 70 -3.05 -0.05 2.70
C TYR A 70 -3.68 -0.28 1.34
N SER A 71 -4.89 -0.83 1.28
CA SER A 71 -5.60 -1.03 0.02
C SER A 71 -5.84 0.27 -0.74
N LEU A 72 -6.12 1.36 -0.03
CA LEU A 72 -6.34 2.68 -0.63
C LEU A 72 -5.04 3.27 -1.18
N ILE A 73 -3.94 3.14 -0.42
CA ILE A 73 -2.60 3.57 -0.84
C ILE A 73 -2.15 2.80 -2.07
N ASP A 74 -2.26 1.47 -2.05
CA ASP A 74 -1.79 0.62 -3.14
C ASP A 74 -2.63 0.86 -4.41
N ALA A 75 -3.96 0.96 -4.29
CA ALA A 75 -4.83 1.32 -5.41
C ALA A 75 -4.51 2.71 -5.98
N PHE A 76 -4.22 3.69 -5.10
CA PHE A 76 -3.87 5.05 -5.48
C PHE A 76 -2.55 5.08 -6.25
N ILE A 77 -1.51 4.42 -5.73
CA ILE A 77 -0.20 4.33 -6.38
C ILE A 77 -0.34 3.72 -7.77
N ILE A 78 -1.00 2.57 -7.88
CA ILE A 78 -1.19 1.88 -9.17
C ILE A 78 -1.92 2.78 -10.17
N THR A 79 -3.01 3.41 -9.72
CA THR A 79 -3.84 4.24 -10.61
C THR A 79 -3.13 5.51 -11.05
N ILE A 80 -2.40 6.18 -10.16
CA ILE A 80 -1.60 7.37 -10.53
C ILE A 80 -0.50 6.98 -11.52
N VAL A 81 0.22 5.88 -11.27
CA VAL A 81 1.25 5.43 -12.19
C VAL A 81 0.65 5.13 -13.56
N PHE A 82 -0.46 4.38 -13.61
CA PHE A 82 -1.15 4.07 -14.84
C PHE A 82 -1.57 5.35 -15.59
N MET A 83 -2.19 6.29 -14.90
CA MET A 83 -2.59 7.58 -15.47
C MET A 83 -1.41 8.36 -16.05
N ILE A 84 -0.27 8.40 -15.36
CA ILE A 84 0.94 9.09 -15.83
C ILE A 84 1.47 8.42 -17.10
N ILE A 85 1.55 7.08 -17.12
CA ILE A 85 2.04 6.32 -18.27
C ILE A 85 1.15 6.54 -19.51
N GLU A 86 -0.17 6.50 -19.33
CA GLU A 86 -1.14 6.72 -20.43
C GLU A 86 -1.10 8.14 -21.00
N LEU A 87 -0.69 9.13 -20.21
CA LEU A 87 -0.53 10.51 -20.67
C LEU A 87 0.75 10.71 -21.48
N ILE A 88 1.74 9.83 -21.34
CA ILE A 88 3.04 9.94 -21.99
C ILE A 88 3.00 9.16 -23.32
N ASN A 89 3.10 9.88 -24.44
CA ASN A 89 3.18 9.28 -25.77
C ASN A 89 4.61 8.79 -26.08
N LEU A 90 5.01 7.70 -25.43
CA LEU A 90 6.30 7.03 -25.65
C LEU A 90 6.10 5.57 -26.05
N PRO A 91 7.12 4.92 -26.64
CA PRO A 91 7.09 3.50 -26.90
C PRO A 91 6.82 2.68 -25.62
N PHE A 92 6.06 1.59 -25.77
CA PHE A 92 5.62 0.73 -24.67
C PHE A 92 6.75 0.25 -23.73
N TYR A 93 7.91 -0.07 -24.28
CA TYR A 93 9.06 -0.52 -23.47
C TYR A 93 9.62 0.60 -22.57
N ILE A 94 9.60 1.85 -23.02
CA ILE A 94 10.01 3.02 -22.19
C ILE A 94 8.95 3.32 -21.14
N GLN A 95 7.67 3.23 -21.52
CA GLN A 95 6.53 3.38 -20.60
C GLN A 95 6.62 2.40 -19.42
N ILE A 96 6.97 1.13 -19.66
CA ILE A 96 7.18 0.14 -18.59
C ILE A 96 8.31 0.56 -17.65
N LEU A 97 9.45 1.01 -18.21
CA LEU A 97 10.62 1.39 -17.39
C LEU A 97 10.34 2.60 -16.51
N ILE A 98 9.65 3.62 -17.07
CA ILE A 98 9.18 4.79 -16.32
C ILE A 98 8.16 4.36 -15.25
N GLY A 99 7.20 3.51 -15.62
CA GLY A 99 6.19 2.98 -14.71
C GLY A 99 6.80 2.25 -13.52
N PHE A 100 7.80 1.42 -13.77
CA PHE A 100 8.52 0.71 -12.73
C PHE A 100 9.22 1.68 -11.78
N ALA A 101 10.00 2.65 -12.31
CA ALA A 101 10.67 3.64 -11.48
C ALA A 101 9.67 4.47 -10.64
N LEU A 102 8.55 4.89 -11.24
CA LEU A 102 7.49 5.63 -10.56
C LEU A 102 6.82 4.80 -9.46
N LEU A 103 6.50 3.52 -9.72
CA LEU A 103 5.91 2.63 -8.71
C LEU A 103 6.79 2.58 -7.46
N PHE A 104 8.08 2.30 -7.61
CA PHE A 104 8.99 2.23 -6.47
C PHE A 104 9.09 3.58 -5.75
N GLY A 105 9.24 4.67 -6.50
CA GLY A 105 9.30 6.02 -5.91
C GLY A 105 8.06 6.36 -5.09
N LEU A 106 6.87 6.10 -5.62
CA LEU A 106 5.60 6.36 -4.96
C LEU A 106 5.36 5.46 -3.75
N ILE A 107 5.69 4.17 -3.84
CA ILE A 107 5.63 3.24 -2.70
C ILE A 107 6.49 3.78 -1.56
N TYR A 108 7.78 4.06 -1.80
CA TYR A 108 8.65 4.55 -0.73
C TYR A 108 8.18 5.88 -0.15
N ALA A 109 7.77 6.83 -0.99
CA ALA A 109 7.32 8.15 -0.54
C ALA A 109 6.06 8.08 0.32
N ILE A 110 5.01 7.37 -0.13
CA ILE A 110 3.74 7.31 0.59
C ILE A 110 3.86 6.47 1.86
N TYR A 111 4.56 5.33 1.81
CA TYR A 111 4.75 4.52 3.02
C TYR A 111 5.68 5.17 4.04
N GLU A 112 6.61 6.03 3.61
CA GLU A 112 7.37 6.88 4.52
C GLU A 112 6.47 7.92 5.21
N LEU A 113 5.59 8.57 4.46
CA LEU A 113 4.64 9.53 5.03
C LEU A 113 3.68 8.87 6.02
N LEU A 114 3.14 7.69 5.67
CA LEU A 114 2.30 6.89 6.56
C LEU A 114 3.06 6.49 7.82
N GLY A 115 4.31 6.02 7.69
CA GLY A 115 5.13 5.62 8.82
C GLY A 115 5.38 6.75 9.81
N ARG A 116 5.76 7.94 9.32
CA ARG A 116 5.94 9.15 10.15
C ARG A 116 4.65 9.56 10.85
N TYR A 117 3.52 9.48 10.15
CA TYR A 117 2.21 9.79 10.74
C TYR A 117 1.87 8.82 11.89
N LEU A 118 2.06 7.52 11.68
CA LEU A 118 1.78 6.50 12.70
C LEU A 118 2.74 6.61 13.89
N GLU A 119 4.02 6.85 13.65
CA GLU A 119 5.03 7.06 14.71
C GLU A 119 4.68 8.26 15.58
N ARG A 120 4.29 9.39 14.97
CA ARG A 120 3.85 10.57 15.71
C ARG A 120 2.61 10.30 16.54
N LYS A 121 1.65 9.56 15.97
CA LYS A 121 0.42 9.18 16.67
C LYS A 121 0.73 8.29 17.88
N GLU A 122 1.57 7.27 17.71
CA GLU A 122 1.97 6.36 18.78
C GLU A 122 2.73 7.08 19.90
N ASN A 123 3.62 8.03 19.57
CA ASN A 123 4.33 8.82 20.57
C ASN A 123 3.39 9.74 21.37
N ASN A 124 2.40 10.36 20.72
CA ASN A 124 1.43 11.20 21.41
C ASN A 124 0.47 10.40 22.32
N GLU A 125 0.18 9.14 21.99
CA GLU A 125 -0.65 8.26 22.84
C GLU A 125 0.12 7.67 24.05
N ARG A 126 1.46 7.77 24.05
CA ARG A 126 2.34 7.33 25.15
C ARG A 126 2.71 8.45 26.15
N VAL A 127 2.34 9.71 25.86
CA VAL A 127 2.52 10.89 26.73
C VAL A 127 1.21 11.19 27.46
#